data_AF-A0A1F9H7J2-F1
#
_entry.id   AF-A0A1F9H7J2-F1
#
_cell.length_a   1.000
_cell.length_b   1.000
_cell.length_c   1.000
_cell.angle_alpha   90.00
_cell.angle_beta   90.00
_cell.angle_gamma   90.00
#
_symmetry.space_group_name_H-M   'P 1'
#
loop_
_entity.id
_entity.type
_entity.pdbx_description
1 polymer ?
#
loop_
_entity_poly.entity_id
_entity_poly.type
_entity_poly.pdbx_seq_one_letter_code
_entity_poly.pdbx_strand_id
1 'polypeptide(L)'
;MVKVVIVILLTGLFFISQAYADGKKIFLDNKCNKCHTFKKLGIEKLPKKALAAEDDGEEADEEVLDKAGKKIEPKDMLDAVVASKKAKLDIGKWLKKEATIEDRKHKKKFQGTEGDLKILVDWLNTF
;
A
#
# COMPACT_ATOMS: atom_id res chain seq x y z
N MET A 1 16.45 -36.92 -17.20
CA MET A 1 16.83 -35.63 -16.57
C MET A 1 15.83 -34.50 -16.82
N VAL A 2 14.64 -34.75 -17.40
CA VAL A 2 13.60 -33.72 -17.65
C VAL A 2 12.60 -33.57 -16.48
N LYS A 3 12.51 -34.56 -15.59
CA LYS A 3 11.54 -34.56 -14.46
C LYS A 3 11.96 -33.67 -13.28
N VAL A 4 13.25 -33.39 -13.10
CA VAL A 4 13.76 -32.56 -11.97
C VAL A 4 13.66 -31.06 -12.27
N VAL A 5 13.80 -30.67 -13.55
CA VAL A 5 13.71 -29.27 -13.98
C VAL A 5 12.27 -28.74 -13.91
N ILE A 6 11.26 -29.58 -14.15
CA ILE A 6 9.84 -29.21 -14.08
C ILE A 6 9.38 -28.99 -12.63
N VAL A 7 9.93 -29.73 -11.66
CA VAL A 7 9.56 -29.58 -10.23
C VAL A 7 10.08 -28.25 -9.66
N ILE A 8 11.28 -27.80 -10.06
CA ILE A 8 11.87 -26.53 -9.57
C ILE A 8 11.12 -25.30 -10.13
N LEU A 9 10.66 -25.37 -11.38
CA LEU A 9 9.85 -24.30 -12.00
C LEU A 9 8.46 -24.16 -11.36
N LEU A 10 7.83 -25.26 -10.94
CA LEU A 10 6.53 -25.24 -10.25
C LEU A 10 6.63 -24.69 -8.83
N THR A 11 7.72 -24.96 -8.09
CA THR A 11 7.91 -24.40 -6.75
C THR A 11 8.16 -22.90 -6.79
N GLY A 12 8.93 -22.39 -7.75
CA GLY A 12 9.21 -20.96 -7.88
C GLY A 12 7.94 -20.12 -8.14
N LEU A 13 7.02 -20.64 -8.96
CA LEU A 13 5.76 -19.96 -9.27
C LEU A 13 4.78 -19.95 -8.06
N PHE A 14 4.85 -20.98 -7.20
CA PHE A 14 4.04 -21.08 -5.99
C PHE A 14 4.40 -20.00 -4.95
N PHE A 15 5.68 -19.73 -4.74
CA PHE A 15 6.12 -18.69 -3.80
C PHE A 15 5.75 -17.27 -4.25
N ILE A 16 5.76 -16.99 -5.57
CA ILE A 16 5.34 -15.69 -6.12
C ILE A 16 3.84 -15.46 -5.87
N SER A 17 3.02 -16.49 -6.08
CA SER A 17 1.57 -16.41 -5.83
C SER A 17 1.24 -16.11 -4.36
N GLN A 18 1.97 -16.74 -3.42
CA GLN A 18 1.75 -16.54 -1.99
C GLN A 18 2.16 -15.13 -1.54
N ALA A 19 3.34 -14.65 -1.94
CA ALA A 19 3.78 -13.29 -1.64
C ALA A 19 2.81 -12.23 -2.22
N TYR A 20 2.21 -12.50 -3.38
CA TYR A 20 1.18 -11.64 -3.95
C TYR A 20 -0.11 -11.60 -3.12
N ALA A 21 -0.58 -12.76 -2.65
CA ALA A 21 -1.74 -12.85 -1.78
C ALA A 21 -1.52 -12.14 -0.43
N ASP A 22 -0.33 -12.31 0.15
CA ASP A 22 0.04 -11.72 1.44
C ASP A 22 0.08 -10.18 1.36
N GLY A 23 0.64 -9.62 0.28
CA GLY A 23 0.66 -8.16 0.08
C GLY A 23 -0.74 -7.54 0.00
N LYS A 24 -1.66 -8.17 -0.75
CA LYS A 24 -3.06 -7.74 -0.82
C LYS A 24 -3.74 -7.83 0.56
N LYS A 25 -3.48 -8.91 1.31
CA LYS A 25 -4.03 -9.09 2.66
C LYS A 25 -3.53 -7.99 3.60
N ILE A 26 -2.23 -7.73 3.63
CA ILE A 26 -1.61 -6.68 4.46
C ILE A 26 -2.18 -5.30 4.13
N PHE A 27 -2.41 -4.99 2.84
CA PHE A 27 -3.03 -3.75 2.41
C PHE A 27 -4.43 -3.53 3.00
N LEU A 28 -5.25 -4.60 3.04
CA LEU A 28 -6.61 -4.55 3.59
C LEU A 28 -6.61 -4.55 5.12
N ASP A 29 -5.77 -5.38 5.74
CA ASP A 29 -5.66 -5.48 7.20
C ASP A 29 -5.16 -4.17 7.82
N ASN A 30 -4.24 -3.48 7.15
CA ASN A 30 -3.75 -2.16 7.57
C ASN A 30 -4.65 -1.01 7.06
N LYS A 31 -5.85 -1.34 6.53
CA LYS A 31 -6.88 -0.40 6.11
C LYS A 31 -6.35 0.67 5.14
N CYS A 32 -5.41 0.32 4.26
CA CYS A 32 -4.90 1.25 3.25
C CYS A 32 -6.02 1.72 2.31
N ASN A 33 -7.05 0.88 2.14
CA ASN A 33 -8.27 1.22 1.43
C ASN A 33 -9.22 2.18 2.16
N LYS A 34 -8.89 2.65 3.39
CA LYS A 34 -9.58 3.79 4.02
C LYS A 34 -9.41 5.06 3.18
N CYS A 35 -8.22 5.26 2.62
CA CYS A 35 -7.87 6.45 1.85
C CYS A 35 -7.78 6.15 0.35
N HIS A 36 -7.29 4.98 -0.04
CA HIS A 36 -6.98 4.67 -1.44
C HIS A 36 -7.97 3.68 -2.05
N THR A 37 -8.27 3.83 -3.33
CA THR A 37 -8.81 2.73 -4.14
C THR A 37 -7.65 1.94 -4.73
N PHE A 38 -7.91 0.72 -5.20
CA PHE A 38 -7.02 0.00 -6.10
C PHE A 38 -7.86 -0.63 -7.22
N LYS A 39 -8.26 0.22 -8.18
CA LYS A 39 -9.19 -0.16 -9.27
C LYS A 39 -8.71 -1.35 -10.08
N LYS A 40 -7.41 -1.44 -10.36
CA LYS A 40 -6.80 -2.58 -11.10
C LYS A 40 -7.08 -3.93 -10.44
N LEU A 41 -7.29 -3.96 -9.12
CA LEU A 41 -7.57 -5.16 -8.34
C LEU A 41 -9.01 -5.25 -7.84
N GLY A 42 -9.88 -4.33 -8.27
CA GLY A 42 -11.26 -4.23 -7.80
C GLY A 42 -11.39 -3.87 -6.32
N ILE A 43 -10.39 -3.21 -5.72
CA ILE A 43 -10.46 -2.79 -4.32
C ILE A 43 -11.05 -1.38 -4.25
N GLU A 44 -12.21 -1.26 -3.60
CA GLU A 44 -12.89 0.00 -3.35
C GLU A 44 -12.52 0.62 -1.99
N LYS A 45 -12.89 1.88 -1.79
CA LYS A 45 -12.70 2.56 -0.50
C LYS A 45 -13.54 1.89 0.57
N LEU A 46 -12.95 1.70 1.76
CA LEU A 46 -13.67 1.19 2.91
C LEU A 46 -14.82 2.17 3.26
N PRO A 47 -16.08 1.71 3.39
CA PRO A 47 -17.20 2.59 3.68
C PRO A 47 -17.09 3.19 5.09
N LYS A 48 -17.52 4.46 5.24
CA LYS A 48 -17.46 5.22 6.51
C LYS A 48 -18.05 4.47 7.72
N LYS A 49 -19.12 3.69 7.52
CA LYS A 49 -19.75 2.91 8.60
C LYS A 49 -18.81 1.85 9.21
N ALA A 50 -17.92 1.26 8.41
CA ALA A 50 -16.92 0.30 8.89
C ALA A 50 -15.72 0.99 9.58
N LEU A 51 -15.49 2.27 9.30
CA LEU A 51 -14.40 3.06 9.91
C LEU A 51 -14.71 3.48 11.36
N ALA A 52 -15.98 3.74 11.66
CA ALA A 52 -16.42 4.19 12.98
C ALA A 52 -16.38 3.10 14.07
N ALA A 53 -16.16 1.83 13.71
CA ALA A 53 -16.20 0.71 14.64
C ALA A 53 -14.84 0.39 15.30
N GLU A 54 -13.73 0.98 14.81
CA GLU A 54 -12.37 0.53 15.12
C GLU A 54 -11.38 1.69 15.21
N ASP A 55 -11.74 2.69 16.02
CA ASP A 55 -10.94 3.88 16.27
C ASP A 55 -9.63 3.54 17.00
N ASP A 56 -8.50 3.88 16.37
CA ASP A 56 -7.15 3.69 16.88
C ASP A 56 -6.48 4.99 17.33
N GLY A 57 -7.26 6.06 17.54
CA GLY A 57 -6.81 7.29 18.22
C GLY A 57 -5.85 8.17 17.42
N GLU A 58 -5.50 7.82 16.17
CA GLU A 58 -4.82 8.73 15.23
C GLU A 58 -5.89 9.37 14.34
N GLU A 59 -6.16 10.67 14.54
CA GLU A 59 -7.13 11.44 13.74
C GLU A 59 -6.73 11.46 12.25
N ALA A 60 -7.20 10.47 11.51
CA ALA A 60 -7.03 10.33 10.07
C ALA A 60 -8.11 11.11 9.29
N ASP A 61 -8.75 12.08 9.94
CA ASP A 61 -9.98 12.71 9.45
C ASP A 61 -9.73 14.18 9.05
N GLU A 62 -8.58 14.76 9.41
CA GLU A 62 -8.18 16.09 8.98
C GLU A 62 -7.93 16.13 7.46
N GLU A 63 -8.49 17.12 6.76
CA GLU A 63 -8.29 17.25 5.33
C GLU A 63 -6.82 17.59 5.03
N VAL A 64 -6.17 16.81 4.15
CA VAL A 64 -4.82 17.15 3.70
C VAL A 64 -4.96 18.24 2.64
N LEU A 65 -4.45 19.43 2.90
CA LEU A 65 -4.48 20.55 1.97
C LEU A 65 -3.12 20.74 1.28
N ASP A 66 -3.12 21.27 0.06
CA ASP A 66 -1.92 21.75 -0.61
C ASP A 66 -1.52 23.16 -0.13
N LYS A 67 -0.41 23.69 -0.67
CA LYS A 67 0.10 25.03 -0.30
C LYS A 67 -0.90 26.15 -0.61
N ALA A 68 -1.89 25.92 -1.48
CA ALA A 68 -2.96 26.85 -1.82
C ALA A 68 -4.24 26.63 -1.00
N GLY A 69 -4.21 25.75 0.01
CA GLY A 69 -5.37 25.40 0.83
C GLY A 69 -6.36 24.48 0.11
N LYS A 70 -6.00 23.88 -1.03
CA LYS A 70 -6.88 22.98 -1.76
C LYS A 70 -6.75 21.56 -1.22
N LYS A 71 -7.90 20.92 -0.98
CA LYS A 71 -7.96 19.51 -0.58
C LYS A 71 -7.26 18.58 -1.56
N ILE A 72 -6.44 17.70 -1.01
CA ILE A 72 -5.71 16.65 -1.70
C ILE A 72 -6.44 15.34 -1.50
N GLU A 73 -7.01 14.83 -2.59
CA GLU A 73 -7.60 13.51 -2.60
C GLU A 73 -6.49 12.44 -2.74
N PRO A 74 -6.56 11.34 -1.96
CA PRO A 74 -5.65 10.23 -2.16
C PRO A 74 -5.81 9.67 -3.57
N LYS A 75 -4.68 9.45 -4.25
CA LYS A 75 -4.65 8.82 -5.58
C LYS A 75 -5.12 7.37 -5.49
N ASP A 76 -5.60 6.82 -6.60
CA ASP A 76 -5.68 5.35 -6.75
C ASP A 76 -4.29 4.75 -6.50
N MET A 77 -4.24 3.56 -5.92
CA MET A 77 -3.00 2.95 -5.51
C MET A 77 -2.08 2.65 -6.70
N LEU A 78 -2.62 2.29 -7.87
CA LEU A 78 -1.80 2.12 -9.07
C LEU A 78 -1.13 3.44 -9.46
N ASP A 79 -1.89 4.53 -9.50
CA ASP A 79 -1.37 5.85 -9.84
C ASP A 79 -0.34 6.34 -8.82
N ALA A 80 -0.55 6.04 -7.53
CA ALA A 80 0.39 6.34 -6.46
C ALA A 80 1.71 5.61 -6.63
N VAL A 81 1.68 4.30 -6.96
CA VAL A 81 2.87 3.49 -7.22
C VAL A 81 3.61 3.97 -8.48
N VAL A 82 2.90 4.25 -9.56
CA VAL A 82 3.54 4.77 -10.79
C VAL A 82 4.23 6.11 -10.51
N ALA A 83 3.58 6.99 -9.76
CA ALA A 83 4.16 8.27 -9.37
C ALA A 83 5.39 8.10 -8.46
N SER A 84 5.35 7.17 -7.49
CA SER A 84 6.48 6.93 -6.58
C SER A 84 7.69 6.38 -7.34
N LYS A 85 7.49 5.47 -8.29
CA LYS A 85 8.55 4.94 -9.17
C LYS A 85 9.18 6.04 -10.02
N LYS A 86 8.37 6.90 -10.65
CA LYS A 86 8.87 8.05 -11.43
C LYS A 86 9.67 9.02 -10.57
N ALA A 87 9.26 9.21 -9.32
CA ALA A 87 9.94 10.05 -8.35
C ALA A 87 11.14 9.37 -7.65
N LYS A 88 11.39 8.08 -7.93
CA LYS A 88 12.40 7.25 -7.21
C LYS A 88 12.22 7.30 -5.69
N LEU A 89 10.97 7.38 -5.23
CA LEU A 89 10.62 7.46 -3.83
C LEU A 89 10.72 6.09 -3.15
N ASP A 90 11.29 6.07 -1.94
CA ASP A 90 11.21 4.93 -1.05
C ASP A 90 9.83 4.88 -0.36
N ILE A 91 8.96 3.98 -0.83
CA ILE A 91 7.59 3.81 -0.32
C ILE A 91 7.60 3.39 1.15
N GLY A 92 8.57 2.58 1.59
CA GLY A 92 8.69 2.15 2.98
C GLY A 92 8.94 3.33 3.90
N LYS A 93 9.93 4.17 3.58
CA LYS A 93 10.22 5.41 4.33
C LYS A 93 9.04 6.38 4.28
N TRP A 94 8.35 6.48 3.15
CA TRP A 94 7.16 7.32 3.02
C TRP A 94 6.06 6.89 4.00
N LEU A 95 5.73 5.60 4.04
CA LEU A 95 4.72 5.04 4.94
C LEU A 95 5.12 5.12 6.42
N LYS A 96 6.43 5.15 6.71
CA LYS A 96 6.96 5.40 8.07
C LYS A 96 7.01 6.88 8.47
N LYS A 97 6.58 7.81 7.60
CA LYS A 97 6.69 9.26 7.82
C LYS A 97 8.18 9.73 7.91
N GLU A 98 9.10 9.03 7.26
CA GLU A 98 10.55 9.32 7.20
C GLU A 98 10.99 10.00 5.90
N ALA A 99 10.13 10.00 4.88
CA ALA A 99 10.33 10.73 3.62
C ALA A 99 9.22 11.77 3.41
N THR A 100 9.48 12.76 2.56
CA THR A 100 8.50 13.77 2.15
C THR A 100 8.19 13.70 0.64
N ILE A 101 6.95 14.02 0.27
CA ILE A 101 6.55 14.31 -1.11
C ILE A 101 5.97 15.71 -1.09
N GLU A 102 6.60 16.65 -1.82
CA GLU A 102 6.18 18.06 -1.84
C GLU A 102 6.07 18.65 -0.42
N ASP A 103 7.08 18.39 0.43
CA ASP A 103 7.15 18.81 1.84
C ASP A 103 6.08 18.21 2.77
N ARG A 104 5.24 17.30 2.28
CA ARG A 104 4.23 16.59 3.08
C ARG A 104 4.73 15.22 3.46
N LYS A 105 4.21 14.66 4.56
CA LYS A 105 4.37 13.25 4.95
C LYS A 105 3.13 12.44 4.60
N HIS A 106 3.23 11.12 4.56
CA HIS A 106 2.04 10.27 4.42
C HIS A 106 1.08 10.53 5.59
N LYS A 107 -0.23 10.53 5.35
CA LYS A 107 -1.23 10.96 6.35
C LYS A 107 -1.15 10.11 7.63
N LYS A 108 -1.12 8.79 7.47
CA LYS A 108 -1.08 7.83 8.57
C LYS A 108 0.25 7.09 8.58
N LYS A 109 0.85 6.89 9.75
CA LYS A 109 2.02 6.01 9.85
C LYS A 109 1.56 4.56 9.66
N PHE A 110 2.34 3.74 8.98
CA PHE A 110 2.06 2.31 8.89
C PHE A 110 2.07 1.68 10.30
N GLN A 111 1.06 0.86 10.61
CA GLN A 111 0.83 0.29 11.95
C GLN A 111 1.20 -1.20 12.05
N GLY A 112 1.55 -1.85 10.93
CA GLY A 112 2.00 -3.24 10.89
C GLY A 112 3.48 -3.41 11.25
N THR A 113 3.96 -4.66 11.22
CA THR A 113 5.37 -4.96 11.52
C THR A 113 6.31 -4.55 10.39
N GLU A 114 7.62 -4.49 10.67
CA GLU A 114 8.65 -4.27 9.64
C GLU A 114 8.61 -5.34 8.53
N GLY A 115 8.31 -6.59 8.90
CA GLY A 115 8.13 -7.69 7.95
C GLY A 115 6.94 -7.46 7.03
N ASP A 116 5.79 -7.06 7.59
CA ASP A 116 4.59 -6.76 6.81
C ASP A 116 4.80 -5.57 5.88
N LEU A 117 5.50 -4.54 6.36
CA LEU A 117 5.83 -3.38 5.54
C LEU A 117 6.67 -3.78 4.33
N LYS A 118 7.66 -4.66 4.53
CA LYS A 118 8.49 -5.16 3.43
C LYS A 118 7.63 -5.91 2.40
N ILE A 119 6.79 -6.83 2.84
CA ILE A 119 5.91 -7.61 1.95
C ILE A 119 4.96 -6.67 1.19
N LEU A 120 4.37 -5.69 1.87
CA LEU A 120 3.50 -4.70 1.25
C LEU A 120 4.23 -3.88 0.18
N VAL A 121 5.42 -3.36 0.48
CA VAL A 121 6.21 -2.55 -0.47
C VAL A 121 6.64 -3.39 -1.67
N ASP A 122 7.10 -4.63 -1.45
CA ASP A 122 7.48 -5.56 -2.51
C ASP A 122 6.28 -5.86 -3.42
N TRP A 123 5.11 -6.13 -2.83
CA TRP A 123 3.87 -6.34 -3.57
C TRP A 123 3.45 -5.12 -4.39
N LEU A 124 3.48 -3.92 -3.81
CA LEU A 124 3.18 -2.68 -4.54
C LEU A 124 4.13 -2.47 -5.72
N ASN A 125 5.41 -2.86 -5.58
CA ASN A 125 6.40 -2.74 -6.65
C ASN A 125 6.20 -3.73 -7.80
N THR A 126 5.28 -4.70 -7.70
CA THR A 126 4.89 -5.58 -8.82
C THR A 126 4.03 -4.90 -9.88
N PHE A 127 3.49 -3.70 -9.58
CA PHE A 127 2.61 -2.93 -10.46
C PHE A 127 3.34 -1.80 -11.17
#